data_AF-A0A3D3G1L7-F1
#
_entry.id   AF-A0A3D3G1L7-F1
#
_cell.length_a   1.000
_cell.length_b   1.000
_cell.length_c   1.000
_cell.angle_alpha   90.00
_cell.angle_beta   90.00
_cell.angle_gamma   90.00
#
_symmetry.space_group_name_H-M   'P 1'
#
loop_
_entity.id
_entity.type
_entity.pdbx_description
1 polymer ?
#
loop_
_entity_poly.entity_id
_entity_poly.type
_entity_poly.pdbx_seq_one_letter_code
_entity_poly.pdbx_strand_id
1 'polypeptide(L)'
;MLTAGAIGAVASFAFALQPAKTSSELADPQINIAAQQYEVENVNCNQICVATVKADEYSIYVEYALDDGSVEFLDILNVVRHEEAVNAYVDRYEIEKINAAIAKGER
;
A
#
# COMPACT_ATOMS: atom_id res chain seq x y z
N MET A 1 47.10 8.61 63.95
CA MET A 1 46.66 9.59 62.94
C MET A 1 45.35 9.08 62.34
N LEU A 2 44.25 9.81 62.56
CA LEU A 2 43.01 9.60 61.82
C LEU A 2 43.25 10.09 60.38
N THR A 3 42.94 9.25 59.39
CA THR A 3 42.74 9.71 57.99
C THR A 3 41.35 9.31 57.56
N ALA A 4 40.50 10.32 57.45
CA ALA A 4 39.10 10.25 57.08
C ALA A 4 38.92 10.33 55.55
N GLY A 5 37.83 9.69 55.07
CA GLY A 5 37.07 10.04 53.85
C GLY A 5 37.75 9.76 52.51
N ALA A 6 37.07 9.35 51.43
CA ALA A 6 35.67 9.08 51.19
C ALA A 6 35.60 8.14 49.96
N ILE A 7 34.71 7.14 49.99
CA ILE A 7 34.51 6.22 48.86
C ILE A 7 33.63 6.95 47.85
N GLY A 8 34.26 7.60 46.85
CA GLY A 8 33.56 8.23 45.74
C GLY A 8 33.03 7.17 44.76
N ALA A 9 31.80 6.71 44.95
CA ALA A 9 31.08 5.94 43.94
C ALA A 9 30.56 6.89 42.87
N VAL A 10 31.26 7.00 41.75
CA VAL A 10 30.79 7.75 40.58
C VAL A 10 29.97 6.78 39.73
N ALA A 11 28.64 6.85 39.82
CA ALA A 11 27.75 6.10 38.96
C ALA A 11 27.75 6.73 37.56
N SER A 12 28.37 6.08 36.59
CA SER A 12 28.27 6.43 35.18
C SER A 12 26.91 5.96 34.64
N PHE A 13 25.96 6.88 34.55
CA PHE A 13 24.71 6.65 33.82
C PHE A 13 25.02 6.65 32.32
N ALA A 14 25.23 5.46 31.75
CA ALA A 14 25.24 5.30 30.30
C ALA A 14 23.78 5.35 29.81
N PHE A 15 23.29 6.56 29.50
CA PHE A 15 22.07 6.70 28.70
C PHE A 15 22.38 6.25 27.28
N ALA A 16 22.06 4.99 26.97
CA ALA A 16 21.98 4.52 25.60
C ALA A 16 20.78 5.22 24.94
N LEU A 17 21.03 6.39 24.34
CA LEU A 17 20.15 6.99 23.35
C LEU A 17 20.19 6.07 22.13
N GLN A 18 19.38 5.02 22.13
CA GLN A 18 19.05 4.34 20.89
C GLN A 18 18.43 5.40 19.97
N PRO A 19 18.90 5.58 18.72
CA PRO A 19 18.23 6.45 17.80
C PRO A 19 16.79 5.96 17.70
N ALA A 20 15.84 6.81 18.11
CA ALA A 20 14.43 6.54 17.89
C ALA A 20 14.29 6.40 16.38
N LYS A 21 14.08 5.18 15.89
CA LYS A 21 13.86 4.93 14.47
C LYS A 21 12.72 5.84 14.05
N THR A 22 13.02 6.81 13.21
CA THR A 22 12.00 7.68 12.62
C THR A 22 10.99 6.77 11.93
N SER A 23 9.69 7.02 12.11
CA SER A 23 8.58 6.22 11.57
C SER A 23 8.71 5.82 10.09
N SER A 24 9.55 6.53 9.32
CA SER A 24 9.95 6.22 7.96
C SER A 24 10.67 4.88 7.77
N GLU A 25 11.35 4.34 8.78
CA GLU A 25 12.09 3.07 8.69
C GLU A 25 11.19 1.83 8.93
N LEU A 26 9.94 2.04 9.35
CA LEU A 26 8.94 0.98 9.58
C LEU A 26 7.76 1.00 8.59
N ALA A 27 7.69 1.97 7.68
CA ALA A 27 6.68 1.98 6.65
C ALA A 27 7.03 0.91 5.60
N ASP A 28 6.08 0.01 5.30
CA ASP A 28 6.24 -0.93 4.19
C ASP A 28 6.60 -0.14 2.92
N PRO A 29 7.67 -0.54 2.20
CA PRO A 29 8.12 0.17 1.02
C PRO A 29 6.97 0.21 0.02
N GLN A 30 6.67 1.41 -0.50
CA GLN A 30 5.63 1.55 -1.51
C GLN A 30 6.07 0.81 -2.79
N ILE A 31 5.21 -0.07 -3.29
CA ILE A 31 5.47 -0.89 -4.47
C ILE A 31 4.75 -0.25 -5.66
N ASN A 32 5.48 -0.03 -6.75
CA ASN A 32 4.87 0.40 -8.00
C ASN A 32 4.21 -0.79 -8.68
N ILE A 33 2.91 -0.70 -8.93
CA ILE A 33 2.18 -1.67 -9.73
C ILE A 33 2.44 -1.36 -11.20
N ALA A 34 2.84 -2.38 -11.96
CA ALA A 34 2.91 -2.34 -13.40
C ALA A 34 2.76 -3.77 -13.93
N ALA A 35 1.75 -4.00 -14.77
CA ALA A 35 1.50 -5.31 -15.34
C ALA A 35 1.37 -5.25 -16.86
N GLN A 36 1.67 -6.36 -17.52
CA GLN A 36 1.46 -6.49 -18.97
C GLN A 36 -0.03 -6.57 -19.32
N GLN A 37 -0.81 -7.19 -18.44
CA GLN A 37 -2.23 -7.43 -18.64
C GLN A 37 -3.00 -7.23 -17.33
N TYR A 38 -4.24 -6.78 -17.51
CA TYR A 38 -5.21 -6.58 -16.45
C TYR A 38 -6.46 -7.38 -16.81
N GLU A 39 -6.90 -8.24 -15.91
CA GLU A 39 -8.06 -9.12 -16.12
C GLU A 39 -9.09 -8.85 -15.03
N VAL A 40 -10.34 -8.63 -15.42
CA VAL A 40 -11.44 -8.40 -14.48
C VAL A 40 -12.00 -9.76 -14.07
N GLU A 41 -11.86 -10.12 -12.79
CA GLU A 41 -12.28 -11.45 -12.29
C GLU A 41 -13.70 -11.46 -11.72
N ASN A 42 -14.06 -10.40 -11.00
CA ASN A 42 -15.37 -10.27 -10.37
C ASN A 42 -15.83 -8.83 -10.42
N VAL A 43 -17.13 -8.63 -10.65
CA VAL A 43 -17.77 -7.33 -10.74
C VAL A 43 -19.08 -7.38 -9.96
N ASN A 44 -19.29 -6.40 -9.08
CA ASN A 44 -20.57 -6.18 -8.43
C ASN A 44 -21.01 -4.73 -8.68
N CYS A 45 -22.06 -4.56 -9.47
CA CYS A 45 -22.53 -3.26 -9.93
C CYS A 45 -23.90 -2.92 -9.37
N ASN A 46 -23.99 -1.71 -8.80
CA ASN A 46 -25.25 -0.99 -8.62
C ASN A 46 -25.16 0.35 -9.36
N GLN A 47 -25.29 1.48 -8.66
CA GLN A 47 -24.97 2.82 -9.21
C GLN A 47 -23.46 3.03 -9.36
N ILE A 48 -22.70 2.38 -8.50
CA ILE A 48 -21.23 2.33 -8.51
C ILE A 48 -20.86 0.85 -8.51
N CYS A 49 -19.84 0.49 -9.29
CA CYS A 49 -19.33 -0.86 -9.42
C CYS A 49 -18.09 -1.04 -8.56
N VAL A 50 -17.94 -2.23 -7.99
CA VAL A 50 -16.69 -2.69 -7.38
C VAL A 50 -16.21 -3.91 -8.14
N ALA A 51 -14.95 -3.89 -8.56
CA ALA A 51 -14.33 -5.01 -9.25
C ALA A 51 -13.04 -5.46 -8.58
N THR A 52 -12.74 -6.74 -8.77
CA THR A 52 -11.40 -7.29 -8.55
C THR A 52 -10.71 -7.42 -9.90
N VAL A 53 -9.59 -6.71 -10.05
CA VAL A 53 -8.75 -6.71 -11.25
C VAL A 53 -7.44 -7.42 -10.93
N LYS A 54 -7.18 -8.52 -11.64
CA LYS A 54 -5.94 -9.28 -11.54
C LYS A 54 -4.84 -8.59 -12.35
N ALA A 55 -3.68 -8.44 -11.73
CA ALA A 55 -2.48 -7.85 -12.33
C ALA A 55 -1.26 -8.64 -11.85
N ASP A 56 -0.78 -9.58 -12.66
CA ASP A 56 0.27 -10.54 -12.29
C ASP A 56 -0.04 -11.25 -10.95
N GLU A 57 0.80 -11.05 -9.93
CA GLU A 57 0.62 -11.60 -8.57
C GLU A 57 -0.35 -10.80 -7.69
N TYR A 58 -0.77 -9.62 -8.14
CA TYR A 58 -1.61 -8.69 -7.39
C TYR A 58 -3.09 -8.88 -7.71
N SER A 59 -3.93 -8.57 -6.74
CA SER A 59 -5.38 -8.39 -6.89
C SER A 59 -5.71 -6.96 -6.47
N ILE A 60 -6.24 -6.18 -7.40
CA ILE A 60 -6.53 -4.76 -7.23
C ILE A 60 -8.04 -4.62 -7.07
N TYR A 61 -8.47 -4.09 -5.94
CA TYR A 61 -9.87 -3.78 -5.68
C TYR A 61 -10.13 -2.35 -6.14
N VAL A 62 -11.03 -2.21 -7.11
CA VAL A 62 -11.34 -0.93 -7.74
C VAL A 62 -12.81 -0.60 -7.55
N GLU A 63 -13.09 0.66 -7.25
CA GLU A 63 -14.42 1.24 -7.32
C GLU A 63 -14.51 2.09 -8.57
N TYR A 64 -15.56 1.94 -9.37
CA TYR A 64 -15.71 2.70 -10.60
C TYR A 64 -17.16 2.97 -10.96
N ALA A 65 -17.37 4.01 -11.78
CA ALA A 65 -18.65 4.30 -12.40
C ALA A 65 -18.54 4.20 -13.91
N LEU A 66 -19.60 3.69 -14.55
CA LEU A 66 -19.72 3.62 -16.00
C LEU A 66 -20.75 4.63 -16.49
N ASP A 67 -20.40 5.36 -17.55
CA ASP A 67 -21.32 6.10 -18.39
C ASP A 67 -21.09 5.72 -19.84
N ASP A 68 -22.17 5.29 -20.52
CA ASP A 68 -22.14 4.81 -21.91
C ASP A 68 -20.98 3.84 -22.23
N GLY A 69 -20.69 2.90 -21.30
CA GLY A 69 -19.61 1.91 -21.43
C GLY A 69 -18.19 2.46 -21.26
N SER A 70 -18.06 3.73 -20.85
CA SER A 70 -16.79 4.37 -20.52
C SER A 70 -16.67 4.55 -19.00
N VAL A 71 -15.45 4.37 -18.46
CA VAL A 71 -15.18 4.59 -17.04
C VAL A 71 -15.05 6.10 -16.79
N GLU A 72 -16.01 6.68 -16.06
CA GLU A 72 -15.99 8.11 -15.71
C GLU A 72 -15.21 8.40 -14.43
N PHE A 73 -15.17 7.42 -13.54
CA PHE A 73 -14.51 7.50 -12.24
C PHE A 73 -13.89 6.15 -11.93
N LEU A 74 -12.66 6.14 -11.41
CA LEU A 74 -12.02 4.96 -10.85
C LEU A 74 -11.21 5.34 -9.63
N ASP A 75 -11.41 4.61 -8.54
CA ASP A 75 -10.60 4.66 -7.33
C ASP A 75 -10.01 3.29 -6.99
N ILE A 76 -8.79 3.29 -6.49
CA ILE A 76 -8.09 2.08 -6.03
C ILE A 76 -8.36 1.93 -4.53
N LEU A 77 -9.22 0.98 -4.18
CA LEU A 77 -9.61 0.75 -2.79
C LEU A 77 -8.53 0.02 -2.00
N ASN A 78 -7.93 -1.01 -2.61
CA ASN A 78 -6.93 -1.85 -1.96
C ASN A 78 -6.13 -2.64 -3.00
N VAL A 79 -4.89 -2.99 -2.68
CA VAL A 79 -4.05 -3.90 -3.48
C VAL A 79 -3.58 -5.02 -2.58
N VAL A 80 -3.82 -6.25 -3.01
CA VAL A 80 -3.48 -7.46 -2.25
C VAL A 80 -2.48 -8.31 -3.01
N ARG A 81 -1.48 -8.83 -2.31
CA ARG A 81 -0.54 -9.83 -2.80
C ARG A 81 -0.45 -10.96 -1.77
N HIS A 82 -0.70 -12.20 -2.19
CA HIS A 82 -0.72 -13.36 -1.29
C HIS A 82 -1.59 -13.17 -0.04
N GLU A 83 -2.84 -12.70 -0.22
CA GLU A 83 -3.82 -12.47 0.86
C GLU A 83 -3.50 -11.30 1.82
N GLU A 84 -2.39 -10.60 1.60
CA GLU A 84 -1.98 -9.45 2.41
C GLU A 84 -2.12 -8.14 1.63
N ALA A 85 -2.65 -7.11 2.29
CA ALA A 85 -2.71 -5.76 1.74
C ALA A 85 -1.29 -5.17 1.65
N VAL A 86 -0.96 -4.56 0.51
CA VAL A 86 0.34 -3.93 0.28
C VAL A 86 0.21 -2.43 0.07
N ASN A 87 1.20 -1.67 0.51
CA ASN A 87 1.33 -0.26 0.19
C ASN A 87 1.71 -0.11 -1.30
N ALA A 88 0.72 0.14 -2.15
CA ALA A 88 0.89 0.17 -3.60
C ALA A 88 0.70 1.57 -4.18
N TYR A 89 1.47 1.86 -5.23
CA TYR A 89 1.26 3.00 -6.12
C TYR A 89 0.88 2.49 -7.50
N VAL A 90 -0.27 2.93 -8.00
CA VAL A 90 -0.74 2.65 -9.36
C VAL A 90 -0.66 3.95 -10.14
N ASP A 91 0.24 4.01 -11.11
CA ASP A 91 0.39 5.22 -11.90
C ASP A 91 -0.75 5.38 -12.93
N ARG A 92 -0.83 6.58 -13.50
CA ARG A 92 -1.88 6.92 -14.47
C ARG A 92 -1.92 5.97 -15.68
N TYR A 93 -0.78 5.51 -16.19
CA TYR A 93 -0.74 4.64 -17.36
C TYR A 93 -1.33 3.26 -17.02
N GLU A 94 -1.07 2.76 -15.82
CA GLU A 94 -1.68 1.53 -15.34
C GLU A 94 -3.18 1.70 -15.07
N ILE A 95 -3.63 2.85 -14.54
CA ILE A 95 -5.06 3.17 -14.42
C ILE A 95 -5.76 3.14 -15.80
N GLU A 96 -5.13 3.69 -16.84
CA GLU A 96 -5.68 3.68 -18.20
C GLU A 96 -5.83 2.24 -18.74
N LYS A 97 -4.89 1.33 -18.43
CA LYS A 97 -5.02 -0.10 -18.78
C LYS A 97 -6.14 -0.78 -18.00
N ILE A 98 -6.29 -0.48 -16.71
CA ILE A 98 -7.38 -1.00 -15.88
C ILE A 98 -8.73 -0.55 -16.44
N ASN A 99 -8.88 0.74 -16.76
CA ASN A 99 -10.10 1.26 -17.41
C ASN A 99 -10.40 0.53 -18.72
N ALA A 100 -9.39 0.27 -19.54
CA ALA A 100 -9.55 -0.47 -20.77
C ALA A 100 -9.94 -1.94 -20.54
N ALA A 101 -9.47 -2.57 -19.47
CA ALA A 101 -9.87 -3.92 -19.08
C ALA A 101 -11.34 -3.95 -18.63
N ILE A 102 -11.75 -3.01 -17.78
CA ILE A 102 -13.14 -2.84 -17.32
C ILE A 102 -14.09 -2.62 -18.50
N ALA A 103 -13.80 -1.65 -19.37
CA ALA A 103 -14.63 -1.36 -20.54
C ALA A 103 -14.70 -2.51 -21.57
N LYS A 104 -13.75 -3.45 -21.52
CA LYS A 104 -13.79 -4.68 -22.32
C LYS A 104 -14.60 -5.80 -21.65
N GLY A 105 -14.54 -5.91 -20.33
CA GLY A 105 -15.27 -6.92 -19.53
C GLY A 105 -16.78 -6.72 -19.48
N GLU A 106 -17.26 -5.51 -19.78
CA GLU A 106 -18.70 -5.16 -19.89
C GLU A 106 -19.38 -5.68 -21.19
N ARG A 107 -18.68 -6.42 -22.06
CA ARG A 107 -19.24 -6.95 -23.33
C ARG A 107 -19.66 -8.41 -23.24
#